data_AF-M1SMH8-F1
#
_entry.id   AF-M1SMH8-F1
#
_cell.length_a   1.000
_cell.length_b   1.000
_cell.length_c   1.000
_cell.angle_alpha   90.00
_cell.angle_beta   90.00
_cell.angle_gamma   90.00
#
_symmetry.space_group_name_H-M   'P 1'
#
loop_
_entity.id
_entity.type
_entity.pdbx_description
1 polymer ?
#
loop_
_entity_poly.entity_id
_entity_poly.type
_entity_poly.pdbx_seq_one_letter_code
_entity_poly.pdbx_strand_id
1 'polypeptide(L)'
;MNHPKPSGEIKAVAVATADDLRETIRRKSKLKGRQADDVSLAEVRQLIGAAAERRDLLIENLHKLNDEYRALHDRHLVALAKEMNLPMAEVYEVATFYHHFEVVRGNDPVADITLRVCDGIACELAGAQNLLAKLPAILGNPKIKVEAAPCVGRCEQAPVAVVHQYPVLFATTDKVAAAVKNNLTTHPMAKDSASFDPAALAEKGVSPQGENQAVSPDYVGYESYRAQGGYALAKEIFEGKKDSESIVKIMESSGLRGLGGAGFPAGRKWRIVRDQVAPKLMAVNIDEGEPGTFKDRTYLERDPHRFLEGLLIAASVVGIDACYIYLRDEYHGCRELLEVELAKLKANPPFKLPLIELRRGAGAYICGEESAMIESIEGKRGEPRMRPPYIAQVGLFGRPTLEHNFETLYWVRDIVQRGPEWFSSFGRHDRKGLRSYSVSGRVKNPGVKLAPAGITIQELIDEYCGGMQDGHKFYGYLPGGASGGILPASMNDIPLDFDTLQPYGCFIGSAAVMVFGDKDKARDMALNVMHFFEHESCGQCTPCRVGTSKAAKLMQSKSWDQDTLEDLATVMVDASICGLGQAAPNPIRCIAKYFPEEVA
;
A
#
# COMPACT_ATOMS: atom_id res chain seq x y z
N MET A 1 -20.66 21.74 79.71
CA MET A 1 -20.96 20.31 79.96
C MET A 1 -19.79 19.49 79.44
N ASN A 2 -19.32 18.57 80.27
CA ASN A 2 -18.13 17.74 80.07
C ASN A 2 -18.24 16.81 78.85
N HIS A 3 -17.21 16.80 77.99
CA HIS A 3 -16.85 15.59 77.27
C HIS A 3 -15.49 15.09 77.77
N PRO A 4 -15.38 13.82 78.18
CA PRO A 4 -14.20 13.27 78.84
C PRO A 4 -13.06 13.03 77.83
N LYS A 5 -11.82 13.29 78.26
CA LYS A 5 -10.61 12.92 77.51
C LYS A 5 -10.57 11.39 77.32
N PRO A 6 -10.32 10.88 76.09
CA PRO A 6 -10.11 9.46 75.90
C PRO A 6 -8.82 9.03 76.60
N SER A 7 -8.97 8.14 77.58
CA SER A 7 -7.91 7.34 78.17
C SER A 7 -7.59 6.16 77.24
N GLY A 8 -6.31 5.91 77.02
CA GLY A 8 -5.81 4.70 76.37
C GLY A 8 -4.86 5.00 75.23
N GLU A 9 -3.59 4.62 75.39
CA GLU A 9 -2.65 4.49 74.28
C GLU A 9 -3.25 3.55 73.22
N ILE A 10 -3.51 4.09 72.03
CA ILE A 10 -3.81 3.27 70.85
C ILE A 10 -2.49 2.57 70.48
N LYS A 11 -2.32 1.33 70.93
CA LYS A 11 -1.25 0.46 70.41
C LYS A 11 -1.60 0.11 68.97
N ALA A 12 -0.91 0.75 68.02
CA ALA A 12 -0.93 0.34 66.63
C ALA A 12 -0.41 -1.11 66.54
N VAL A 13 -1.29 -2.04 66.17
CA VAL A 13 -0.90 -3.41 65.83
C VAL A 13 -0.44 -3.39 64.39
N ALA A 14 0.87 -3.46 64.15
CA ALA A 14 1.42 -3.59 62.81
C ALA A 14 0.98 -4.94 62.23
N VAL A 15 0.08 -4.91 61.23
CA VAL A 15 -0.50 -6.12 60.61
C VAL A 15 0.53 -6.87 59.74
N ALA A 16 1.57 -6.18 59.28
CA ALA A 16 2.71 -6.74 58.55
C ALA A 16 3.84 -5.71 58.51
N THR A 17 5.10 -6.15 58.56
CA THR A 17 6.25 -5.28 58.30
C THR A 17 6.40 -5.01 56.80
N ALA A 18 7.19 -3.98 56.44
CA ALA A 18 7.52 -3.70 55.04
C ALA A 18 8.22 -4.89 54.37
N ASP A 19 8.97 -5.69 55.14
CA ASP A 19 9.63 -6.89 54.64
C ASP A 19 8.64 -8.05 54.47
N ASP A 20 7.65 -8.21 55.35
CA ASP A 20 6.54 -9.17 55.16
C ASP A 20 5.73 -8.84 53.90
N LEU A 21 5.49 -7.56 53.63
CA LEU A 21 4.82 -7.10 52.40
C LEU A 21 5.68 -7.37 51.16
N ARG A 22 7.01 -7.14 51.22
CA ARG A 22 7.95 -7.48 50.14
C ARG A 22 8.01 -8.99 49.89
N GLU A 23 8.00 -9.80 50.94
CA GLU A 23 7.97 -11.26 50.84
C GLU A 23 6.64 -11.74 50.23
N THR A 24 5.53 -11.11 50.61
CA THR A 24 4.20 -11.41 50.05
C THR A 24 4.11 -11.04 48.56
N ILE A 25 4.71 -9.91 48.16
CA ILE A 25 4.84 -9.52 46.74
C ILE A 25 5.73 -10.51 45.98
N ARG A 26 6.86 -10.95 46.56
CA ARG A 26 7.71 -12.00 45.98
C ARG A 26 6.97 -13.34 45.84
N ARG A 27 6.21 -13.77 46.85
CA ARG A 27 5.38 -14.99 46.80
C ARG A 27 4.24 -14.93 45.78
N LYS A 28 3.66 -13.75 45.57
CA LYS A 28 2.64 -13.50 44.53
C LYS A 28 3.23 -13.22 43.14
N SER A 29 4.56 -13.17 42.98
CA SER A 29 5.24 -12.89 41.70
C SER A 29 5.24 -14.07 40.70
N LYS A 30 4.26 -14.97 40.76
CA LYS A 30 3.88 -15.69 39.54
C LYS A 30 3.29 -14.65 38.61
N LEU A 31 4.12 -14.12 37.71
CA LEU A 31 3.74 -13.21 36.65
C LEU A 31 2.45 -13.74 36.00
N LYS A 32 1.40 -12.92 36.01
CA LYS A 32 0.14 -13.27 35.35
C LYS A 32 0.36 -13.24 33.84
N GLY A 33 -0.08 -14.28 33.14
CA GLY A 33 0.08 -14.42 31.68
C GLY A 33 1.02 -15.57 31.29
N ARG A 34 0.97 -15.98 30.01
CA ARG A 34 1.91 -16.98 29.46
C ARG A 34 3.32 -16.44 29.59
N GLN A 35 4.22 -17.25 30.12
CA GLN A 35 5.63 -16.91 30.23
C GLN A 35 6.36 -17.39 28.98
N ALA A 36 7.30 -16.59 28.48
CA ALA A 36 8.19 -17.04 27.41
C ALA A 36 9.10 -18.15 27.94
N ASP A 37 9.08 -19.30 27.28
CA ASP A 37 9.99 -20.40 27.55
C ASP A 37 11.38 -20.12 26.94
N ASP A 38 12.41 -20.76 27.51
CA ASP A 38 13.80 -20.50 27.12
C ASP A 38 14.11 -20.91 25.67
N VAL A 39 13.40 -21.90 25.13
CA VAL A 39 13.58 -22.35 23.73
C VAL A 39 13.06 -21.28 22.77
N SER A 40 11.82 -20.82 22.96
CA SER A 40 11.24 -19.76 22.14
C SER A 40 12.03 -18.46 22.21
N LEU A 41 12.63 -18.12 23.38
CA LEU A 41 13.50 -16.95 23.51
C LEU A 41 14.80 -17.10 22.72
N ALA A 42 15.43 -18.27 22.76
CA ALA A 42 16.64 -18.52 21.99
C ALA A 42 16.37 -18.44 20.48
N GLU A 43 15.27 -19.04 20.01
CA GLU A 43 14.82 -18.99 18.62
C GLU A 43 14.55 -17.55 18.16
N VAL A 44 13.81 -16.76 18.95
CA VAL A 44 13.55 -15.34 18.63
C VAL A 44 14.85 -14.55 18.57
N ARG A 45 15.73 -14.67 19.57
CA ARG A 45 17.03 -13.97 19.61
C ARG A 45 17.90 -14.29 18.41
N GLN A 46 17.90 -15.55 17.98
CA GLN A 46 18.66 -15.98 16.81
C GLN A 46 18.20 -15.27 15.54
N LEU A 47 16.90 -15.04 15.37
CA LEU A 47 16.33 -14.39 14.19
C LEU A 47 16.43 -12.87 14.23
N ILE A 48 16.10 -12.24 15.37
CA ILE A 48 15.99 -10.77 15.44
C ILE A 48 17.33 -10.09 15.73
N GLY A 49 18.27 -10.76 16.41
CA GLY A 49 19.57 -10.19 16.78
C GLY A 49 19.46 -8.91 17.61
N ALA A 50 20.35 -7.94 17.37
CA ALA A 50 20.36 -6.64 18.06
C ALA A 50 19.16 -5.73 17.71
N ALA A 51 18.29 -6.13 16.78
CA ALA A 51 17.08 -5.38 16.41
C ALA A 51 16.00 -5.35 17.51
N ALA A 52 16.20 -6.09 18.62
CA ALA A 52 15.27 -6.13 19.75
C ALA A 52 15.06 -4.76 20.44
N GLU A 53 16.03 -3.85 20.35
CA GLU A 53 16.00 -2.57 21.08
C GLU A 53 15.12 -1.49 20.43
N ARG A 54 14.74 -1.66 19.16
CA ARG A 54 13.95 -0.68 18.39
C ARG A 54 12.49 -1.09 18.31
N ARG A 55 11.62 -0.38 19.04
CA ARG A 55 10.16 -0.59 19.02
C ARG A 55 9.59 -0.55 17.60
N ASP A 56 10.10 0.35 16.77
CA ASP A 56 9.62 0.57 15.41
C ASP A 56 9.95 -0.59 14.45
N LEU A 57 10.76 -1.58 14.87
CA LEU A 57 11.05 -2.79 14.10
C LEU A 57 10.13 -3.97 14.47
N LEU A 58 9.04 -3.74 15.20
CA LEU A 58 8.14 -4.83 15.60
C LEU A 58 7.62 -5.62 14.38
N ILE A 59 7.12 -4.93 13.36
CA ILE A 59 6.58 -5.57 12.14
C ILE A 59 7.69 -6.31 11.38
N GLU A 60 8.90 -5.74 11.28
CA GLU A 60 10.05 -6.42 10.68
C GLU A 60 10.42 -7.71 11.42
N ASN A 61 10.37 -7.69 12.76
CA ASN A 61 10.64 -8.87 13.57
C ASN A 61 9.52 -9.91 13.46
N LEU A 62 8.26 -9.48 13.30
CA LEU A 62 7.15 -10.38 12.98
C LEU A 62 7.35 -11.03 11.61
N HIS A 63 7.79 -10.29 10.59
CA HIS A 63 8.14 -10.88 9.28
C HIS A 63 9.21 -11.95 9.39
N LYS A 64 10.29 -11.71 10.15
CA LYS A 64 11.35 -12.73 10.34
C LYS A 64 10.80 -14.03 10.94
N LEU A 65 9.90 -13.94 11.92
CA LEU A 65 9.25 -15.11 12.51
C LEU A 65 8.31 -15.79 11.51
N ASN A 66 7.49 -14.99 10.82
CA ASN A 66 6.53 -15.51 9.85
C ASN A 66 7.21 -16.18 8.66
N ASP A 67 8.32 -15.63 8.17
CA ASP A 67 9.07 -16.21 7.04
C ASP A 67 9.78 -17.51 7.45
N GLU A 68 10.36 -17.57 8.65
CA GLU A 68 11.04 -18.77 9.17
C GLU A 68 10.05 -19.91 9.47
N TYR A 69 8.97 -19.60 10.19
CA TYR A 69 8.04 -20.60 10.71
C TYR A 69 6.75 -20.74 9.87
N ARG A 70 6.61 -19.94 8.81
CA ARG A 70 5.42 -19.87 7.92
C ARG A 70 4.14 -19.40 8.60
N ALA A 71 4.25 -18.98 9.85
CA ALA A 71 3.17 -18.49 10.68
C ALA A 71 3.77 -17.78 11.91
N LEU A 72 2.92 -17.06 12.64
CA LEU A 72 3.25 -16.50 13.93
C LEU A 72 2.71 -17.38 15.05
N HIS A 73 3.56 -18.20 15.65
CA HIS A 73 3.13 -19.00 16.80
C HIS A 73 3.00 -18.15 18.06
N ASP A 74 1.94 -18.39 18.85
CA ASP A 74 1.72 -17.73 20.15
C ASP A 74 2.96 -17.73 21.06
N ARG A 75 3.73 -18.84 21.07
CA ARG A 75 4.96 -18.96 21.88
C ARG A 75 6.05 -17.98 21.45
N HIS A 76 6.20 -17.76 20.14
CA HIS A 76 7.15 -16.81 19.57
C HIS A 76 6.71 -15.38 19.82
N LEU A 77 5.41 -15.08 19.77
CA LEU A 77 4.91 -13.74 20.09
C LEU A 77 5.16 -13.36 21.56
N VAL A 78 4.95 -14.30 22.49
CA VAL A 78 5.27 -14.07 23.92
C VAL A 78 6.77 -13.84 24.13
N ALA A 79 7.62 -14.62 23.45
CA ALA A 79 9.07 -14.44 23.48
C ALA A 79 9.49 -13.10 22.86
N LEU A 80 8.93 -12.72 21.72
CA LEU A 80 9.19 -11.44 21.05
C LEU A 80 8.78 -10.25 21.92
N ALA A 81 7.60 -10.31 22.55
CA ALA A 81 7.13 -9.27 23.47
C ALA A 81 8.12 -9.08 24.63
N LYS A 82 8.65 -10.18 25.19
CA LYS A 82 9.66 -10.13 26.24
C LYS A 82 10.99 -9.54 25.74
N GLU A 83 11.48 -9.98 24.58
CA GLU A 83 12.75 -9.50 24.02
C GLU A 83 12.70 -8.01 23.62
N MET A 84 11.59 -7.54 23.07
CA MET A 84 11.41 -6.14 22.70
C MET A 84 10.94 -5.24 23.85
N ASN A 85 10.72 -5.82 25.04
CA ASN A 85 10.15 -5.13 26.19
C ASN A 85 8.83 -4.40 25.86
N LEU A 86 7.95 -5.07 25.11
CA LEU A 86 6.62 -4.59 24.73
C LEU A 86 5.52 -5.38 25.44
N PRO A 87 4.36 -4.78 25.74
CA PRO A 87 3.20 -5.53 26.20
C PRO A 87 2.81 -6.60 25.18
N MET A 88 2.57 -7.83 25.64
CA MET A 88 2.11 -8.91 24.74
C MET A 88 0.80 -8.56 24.02
N ALA A 89 -0.08 -7.76 24.64
CA ALA A 89 -1.29 -7.26 24.00
C ALA A 89 -0.96 -6.42 22.75
N GLU A 90 0.02 -5.52 22.83
CA GLU A 90 0.44 -4.68 21.71
C GLU A 90 1.04 -5.52 20.57
N VAL A 91 1.90 -6.48 20.90
CA VAL A 91 2.47 -7.41 19.90
C VAL A 91 1.36 -8.21 19.21
N TYR A 92 0.40 -8.73 19.97
CA TYR A 92 -0.71 -9.51 19.42
C TYR A 92 -1.67 -8.66 18.58
N GLU A 93 -2.01 -7.46 19.04
CA GLU A 93 -2.84 -6.50 18.30
C GLU A 93 -2.22 -6.11 16.96
N VAL A 94 -0.91 -5.88 16.93
CA VAL A 94 -0.17 -5.63 15.68
C VAL A 94 -0.17 -6.89 14.81
N ALA A 95 0.19 -8.06 15.35
CA ALA A 95 0.26 -9.31 14.59
C ALA A 95 -1.09 -9.71 13.95
N THR A 96 -2.22 -9.43 14.62
CA THR A 96 -3.55 -9.79 14.12
C THR A 96 -4.21 -8.74 13.23
N PHE A 97 -3.62 -7.54 13.10
CA PHE A 97 -4.15 -6.48 12.26
C PHE A 97 -3.80 -6.65 10.78
N TYR A 98 -2.66 -7.26 10.48
CA TYR A 98 -2.11 -7.35 9.13
C TYR A 98 -2.44 -8.70 8.49
N HIS A 99 -2.99 -8.72 7.27
CA HIS A 99 -3.55 -9.92 6.65
C HIS A 99 -2.51 -11.02 6.34
N HIS A 100 -1.24 -10.65 6.15
CA HIS A 100 -0.21 -11.63 5.81
C HIS A 100 0.34 -12.37 7.03
N PHE A 101 -0.01 -11.93 8.23
CA PHE A 101 0.35 -12.59 9.47
C PHE A 101 -0.76 -13.56 9.90
N GLU A 102 -0.42 -14.84 9.89
CA GLU A 102 -1.30 -15.89 10.43
C GLU A 102 -0.86 -16.25 11.84
N VAL A 103 -1.66 -15.84 12.85
CA VAL A 103 -1.40 -16.17 14.24
C VAL A 103 -1.95 -17.56 14.57
N VAL A 104 -1.06 -18.48 14.92
CA VAL A 104 -1.37 -19.90 15.13
C VAL A 104 -1.30 -20.23 16.63
N ARG A 105 -2.36 -20.86 17.14
CA ARG A 105 -2.50 -21.18 18.57
C ARG A 105 -2.11 -22.63 18.84
N GLY A 106 -1.20 -22.84 19.80
CA GLY A 106 -0.78 -24.19 20.18
C GLY A 106 -0.18 -24.97 19.02
N ASN A 107 -0.77 -26.13 18.71
CA ASN A 107 -0.33 -27.04 17.64
C ASN A 107 -1.29 -27.05 16.44
N ASP A 108 -2.04 -25.96 16.23
CA ASP A 108 -2.87 -25.81 15.04
C ASP A 108 -2.02 -26.01 13.78
N PRO A 109 -2.52 -26.74 12.77
CA PRO A 109 -1.73 -27.09 11.60
C PRO A 109 -1.42 -25.84 10.77
N VAL A 110 -0.15 -25.69 10.38
CA VAL A 110 0.32 -24.67 9.44
C VAL A 110 0.32 -25.27 8.05
N ALA A 111 -0.20 -24.55 7.05
CA ALA A 111 -0.18 -25.00 5.68
C ALA A 111 1.27 -25.05 5.15
N ASP A 112 1.61 -26.12 4.42
CA ASP A 112 2.89 -26.21 3.73
C ASP A 112 2.95 -25.17 2.59
N ILE A 113 1.80 -24.96 1.92
CA ILE A 113 1.62 -24.00 0.83
C ILE A 113 0.38 -23.17 1.05
N THR A 114 0.54 -21.84 1.01
CA THR A 114 -0.57 -20.89 0.96
C THR A 114 -0.69 -20.35 -0.46
N LEU A 115 -1.81 -20.64 -1.11
CA LEU A 115 -2.16 -20.23 -2.45
C LEU A 115 -3.22 -19.14 -2.37
N ARG A 116 -2.83 -17.92 -2.76
CA ARG A 116 -3.71 -16.75 -2.76
C ARG A 116 -4.21 -16.49 -4.16
N VAL A 117 -5.52 -16.45 -4.37
CA VAL A 117 -6.11 -16.07 -5.66
C VAL A 117 -6.62 -14.64 -5.54
N CYS A 118 -6.14 -13.76 -6.41
CA CYS A 118 -6.59 -12.36 -6.44
C CYS A 118 -8.08 -12.30 -6.80
N ASP A 119 -8.89 -11.67 -5.94
CA ASP A 119 -10.34 -11.51 -6.14
C ASP A 119 -10.75 -10.09 -6.54
N GLY A 120 -9.79 -9.18 -6.73
CA GLY A 120 -10.06 -7.83 -7.21
C GLY A 120 -10.70 -7.81 -8.61
N ILE A 121 -11.42 -6.75 -8.91
CA ILE A 121 -12.24 -6.56 -10.13
C ILE A 121 -11.59 -7.11 -11.42
N ALA A 122 -10.36 -6.70 -11.73
CA ALA A 122 -9.71 -7.14 -12.98
C ALA A 122 -9.52 -8.68 -13.05
N CYS A 123 -9.21 -9.32 -11.91
CA CYS A 123 -9.09 -10.77 -11.82
C CYS A 123 -10.46 -11.45 -11.82
N GLU A 124 -11.48 -10.86 -11.19
CA GLU A 124 -12.85 -11.36 -11.26
C GLU A 124 -13.40 -11.35 -12.69
N LEU A 125 -13.25 -10.23 -13.41
CA LEU A 125 -13.58 -10.13 -14.84
C LEU A 125 -12.85 -11.19 -15.67
N ALA A 126 -11.62 -11.54 -15.29
CA ALA A 126 -10.82 -12.56 -15.95
C ALA A 126 -11.07 -13.99 -15.44
N GLY A 127 -12.04 -14.20 -14.54
CA GLY A 127 -12.51 -15.52 -14.11
C GLY A 127 -11.90 -16.06 -12.81
N ALA A 128 -11.39 -15.22 -11.92
CA ALA A 128 -10.78 -15.63 -10.65
C ALA A 128 -11.70 -16.51 -9.77
N GLN A 129 -13.01 -16.27 -9.78
CA GLN A 129 -13.97 -17.09 -9.04
C GLN A 129 -13.95 -18.57 -9.49
N ASN A 130 -13.69 -18.84 -10.77
CA ASN A 130 -13.53 -20.20 -11.26
C ASN A 130 -12.26 -20.87 -10.72
N LEU A 131 -11.18 -20.11 -10.49
CA LEU A 131 -9.96 -20.61 -9.88
C LEU A 131 -10.22 -20.95 -8.41
N LEU A 132 -10.79 -20.02 -7.64
CA LEU A 132 -11.15 -20.21 -6.23
C LEU A 132 -12.05 -21.45 -6.02
N ALA A 133 -13.05 -21.65 -6.89
CA ALA A 133 -13.96 -22.77 -6.79
C ALA A 133 -13.32 -24.13 -7.12
N LYS A 134 -12.39 -24.19 -8.08
CA LYS A 134 -11.86 -25.45 -8.61
C LYS A 134 -10.55 -25.89 -7.97
N LEU A 135 -9.68 -24.96 -7.61
CA LEU A 135 -8.33 -25.25 -7.10
C LEU A 135 -8.32 -26.13 -5.84
N PRO A 136 -9.20 -25.96 -4.83
CA PRO A 136 -9.21 -26.84 -3.67
C PRO A 136 -9.38 -28.31 -4.02
N ALA A 137 -10.30 -28.62 -4.94
CA ALA A 137 -10.57 -29.98 -5.40
C ALA A 137 -9.44 -30.54 -6.29
N ILE A 138 -8.86 -29.70 -7.16
CA ILE A 138 -7.77 -30.09 -8.07
C ILE A 138 -6.47 -30.39 -7.31
N LEU A 139 -6.14 -29.57 -6.31
CA LEU A 139 -4.92 -29.73 -5.52
C LEU A 139 -5.06 -30.87 -4.51
N GLY A 140 -6.27 -31.10 -3.98
CA GLY A 140 -6.63 -32.30 -3.22
C GLY A 140 -5.76 -32.61 -1.99
N ASN A 141 -5.00 -31.63 -1.51
CA ASN A 141 -4.01 -31.79 -0.45
C ASN A 141 -4.38 -30.90 0.75
N PRO A 142 -4.67 -31.47 1.93
CA PRO A 142 -5.07 -30.72 3.11
C PRO A 142 -3.96 -29.80 3.66
N LYS A 143 -2.72 -29.96 3.22
CA LYS A 143 -1.60 -29.08 3.56
C LYS A 143 -1.48 -27.86 2.65
N ILE A 144 -2.35 -27.72 1.65
CA ILE A 144 -2.41 -26.57 0.77
C ILE A 144 -3.66 -25.76 1.11
N LYS A 145 -3.44 -24.52 1.56
CA LYS A 145 -4.51 -23.58 1.86
C LYS A 145 -4.75 -22.74 0.61
N VAL A 146 -5.96 -22.77 0.07
CA VAL A 146 -6.39 -21.88 -1.02
C VAL A 146 -7.29 -20.81 -0.42
N GLU A 147 -6.92 -19.55 -0.60
CA GLU A 147 -7.67 -18.41 -0.07
C GLU A 147 -7.80 -17.30 -1.12
N ALA A 148 -8.87 -16.52 -1.01
CA ALA A 148 -8.99 -15.27 -1.74
C ALA A 148 -8.04 -14.24 -1.13
N ALA A 149 -7.52 -13.34 -1.97
CA ALA A 149 -6.72 -12.21 -1.53
C ALA A 149 -7.13 -10.96 -2.32
N PRO A 150 -7.05 -9.77 -1.69
CA PRO A 150 -7.21 -8.50 -2.37
C PRO A 150 -6.25 -8.32 -3.56
N CYS A 151 -6.38 -7.21 -4.27
CA CYS A 151 -5.55 -6.88 -5.42
C CYS A 151 -4.04 -7.01 -5.13
N VAL A 152 -3.37 -7.93 -5.83
CA VAL A 152 -1.91 -8.17 -5.72
C VAL A 152 -1.06 -7.26 -6.63
N GLY A 153 -1.63 -6.17 -7.16
CA GLY A 153 -0.91 -5.20 -7.99
C GLY A 153 -0.44 -5.74 -9.35
N ARG A 154 -1.18 -6.71 -9.91
CA ARG A 154 -0.87 -7.38 -11.19
C ARG A 154 -2.07 -7.39 -12.15
N CYS A 155 -2.88 -6.33 -12.15
CA CYS A 155 -4.17 -6.30 -12.84
C CYS A 155 -4.07 -6.39 -14.38
N GLU A 156 -2.93 -6.03 -14.98
CA GLU A 156 -2.70 -6.23 -16.41
C GLU A 156 -2.35 -7.67 -16.79
N GLN A 157 -2.08 -8.52 -15.79
CA GLN A 157 -1.73 -9.94 -15.93
C GLN A 157 -2.87 -10.86 -15.47
N ALA A 158 -4.07 -10.31 -15.30
CA ALA A 158 -5.24 -10.97 -14.75
C ALA A 158 -5.71 -12.19 -15.60
N PRO A 159 -6.25 -13.25 -14.96
CA PRO A 159 -6.35 -13.43 -13.51
C PRO A 159 -4.98 -13.83 -12.93
N VAL A 160 -4.75 -13.56 -11.64
CA VAL A 160 -3.47 -13.87 -10.97
C VAL A 160 -3.71 -14.70 -9.70
N ALA A 161 -2.87 -15.70 -9.50
CA ALA A 161 -2.75 -16.40 -8.22
C ALA A 161 -1.29 -16.35 -7.76
N VAL A 162 -1.04 -16.44 -6.46
CA VAL A 162 0.28 -16.38 -5.86
C VAL A 162 0.50 -17.63 -5.00
N VAL A 163 1.50 -18.44 -5.37
CA VAL A 163 1.93 -19.60 -4.61
C VAL A 163 3.02 -19.13 -3.66
N HIS A 164 2.68 -18.90 -2.39
CA HIS A 164 3.52 -18.18 -1.42
C HIS A 164 3.97 -16.81 -1.94
N GLN A 165 5.15 -16.70 -2.55
CA GLN A 165 5.68 -15.47 -3.14
C GLN A 165 5.72 -15.51 -4.68
N TYR A 166 5.47 -16.66 -5.29
CA TYR A 166 5.57 -16.84 -6.74
C TYR A 166 4.24 -16.49 -7.42
N PRO A 167 4.17 -15.40 -8.21
CA PRO A 167 2.96 -15.08 -8.96
C PRO A 167 2.84 -15.97 -10.20
N VAL A 168 1.66 -16.56 -10.36
CA VAL A 168 1.22 -17.25 -11.58
C VAL A 168 0.42 -16.24 -12.40
N LEU A 169 1.04 -15.71 -13.44
CA LEU A 169 0.43 -14.75 -14.37
C LEU A 169 -0.55 -15.45 -15.32
N PHE A 170 -1.62 -14.77 -15.74
CA PHE A 170 -2.66 -15.32 -16.62
C PHE A 170 -3.09 -16.71 -16.15
N ALA A 171 -3.43 -16.79 -14.86
CA ALA A 171 -3.57 -18.01 -14.10
C ALA A 171 -4.67 -18.89 -14.66
N THR A 172 -4.34 -20.17 -14.86
CA THR A 172 -5.30 -21.25 -15.09
C THR A 172 -5.12 -22.28 -13.99
N THR A 173 -6.12 -23.14 -13.80
CA THR A 173 -6.00 -24.25 -12.84
C THR A 173 -4.75 -25.09 -13.09
N ASP A 174 -4.40 -25.30 -14.36
CA ASP A 174 -3.26 -26.13 -14.77
C ASP A 174 -1.92 -25.42 -14.49
N LYS A 175 -1.80 -24.13 -14.82
CA LYS A 175 -0.60 -23.34 -14.50
C LYS A 175 -0.35 -23.29 -13.00
N VAL A 176 -1.40 -23.09 -12.21
CA VAL A 176 -1.31 -23.04 -10.75
C VAL A 176 -0.94 -24.42 -10.17
N ALA A 177 -1.61 -25.49 -10.62
CA ALA A 177 -1.26 -26.85 -10.19
C ALA A 177 0.18 -27.23 -10.57
N ALA A 178 0.66 -26.80 -11.74
CA ALA A 178 2.05 -26.99 -12.15
C ALA A 178 3.02 -26.22 -11.26
N ALA A 179 2.73 -24.96 -10.92
CA ALA A 179 3.57 -24.16 -10.02
C ALA A 179 3.67 -24.80 -8.62
N VAL A 180 2.55 -25.25 -8.07
CA VAL A 180 2.49 -25.98 -6.80
C VAL A 180 3.28 -27.29 -6.87
N LYS A 181 3.05 -28.10 -7.92
CA LYS A 181 3.74 -29.40 -8.11
C LYS A 181 5.26 -29.24 -8.23
N ASN A 182 5.72 -28.18 -8.88
CA ASN A 182 7.13 -27.86 -9.05
C ASN A 182 7.72 -27.08 -7.86
N ASN A 183 6.96 -26.88 -6.80
CA ASN A 183 7.35 -26.13 -5.60
C ASN A 183 7.90 -24.73 -5.94
N LEU A 184 7.28 -24.04 -6.89
CA LEU A 184 7.59 -22.64 -7.22
C LEU A 184 6.95 -21.75 -6.15
N THR A 185 7.70 -21.49 -5.08
CA THR A 185 7.21 -20.76 -3.90
C THR A 185 7.89 -19.42 -3.65
N THR A 186 9.03 -19.18 -4.29
CA THR A 186 9.81 -17.94 -4.17
C THR A 186 9.66 -17.10 -5.43
N HIS A 187 9.68 -15.78 -5.28
CA HIS A 187 9.71 -14.90 -6.44
C HIS A 187 11.04 -15.06 -7.19
N PRO A 188 11.05 -15.15 -8.53
CA PRO A 188 12.31 -15.22 -9.27
C PRO A 188 13.06 -13.87 -9.21
N MET A 189 14.39 -13.93 -9.18
CA MET A 189 15.22 -12.73 -9.23
C MET A 189 15.21 -12.07 -10.61
N ALA A 190 15.12 -10.74 -10.63
CA ALA A 190 15.32 -9.93 -11.82
C ALA A 190 16.81 -9.85 -12.21
N LYS A 191 17.10 -9.58 -13.49
CA LYS A 191 18.48 -9.41 -13.99
C LYS A 191 18.78 -7.94 -14.26
N ASP A 192 19.97 -7.49 -13.84
CA ASP A 192 20.53 -6.17 -14.17
C ASP A 192 21.10 -6.19 -15.60
N SER A 193 20.22 -6.21 -16.59
CA SER A 193 20.59 -6.28 -18.02
C SER A 193 19.73 -5.40 -18.91
N ALA A 194 18.82 -4.61 -18.36
CA ALA A 194 17.93 -3.78 -19.17
C ALA A 194 18.56 -2.43 -19.52
N SER A 195 17.96 -1.81 -20.54
CA SER A 195 18.03 -0.38 -20.78
C SER A 195 16.58 0.14 -20.77
N PHE A 196 16.27 1.08 -19.89
CA PHE A 196 14.93 1.63 -19.72
C PHE A 196 14.98 3.15 -19.62
N ASP A 197 14.39 3.84 -20.61
CA ASP A 197 14.22 5.30 -20.60
C ASP A 197 12.73 5.66 -20.67
N PRO A 198 12.11 5.98 -19.52
CA PRO A 198 10.69 6.35 -19.43
C PRO A 198 10.34 7.60 -20.23
N ALA A 199 11.26 8.56 -20.34
CA ALA A 199 10.99 9.79 -21.07
C ALA A 199 10.83 9.51 -22.58
N ALA A 200 11.49 8.47 -23.11
CA ALA A 200 11.30 7.98 -24.48
C ALA A 200 9.98 7.21 -24.68
N LEU A 201 9.31 6.86 -23.59
CA LEU A 201 7.99 6.22 -23.54
C LEU A 201 6.84 7.20 -23.31
N ALA A 202 7.11 8.52 -23.29
CA ALA A 202 6.05 9.52 -23.27
C ALA A 202 5.06 9.28 -24.41
N GLU A 203 3.77 9.31 -24.07
CA GLU A 203 2.66 9.04 -24.99
C GLU A 203 2.65 7.62 -25.57
N LYS A 204 3.17 6.64 -24.82
CA LYS A 204 3.19 5.21 -25.19
C LYS A 204 2.75 4.31 -24.05
N GLY A 205 2.47 3.05 -24.39
CA GLY A 205 2.37 1.96 -23.41
C GLY A 205 3.74 1.58 -22.85
N VAL A 206 3.82 1.43 -21.54
CA VAL A 206 5.05 1.07 -20.80
C VAL A 206 5.12 -0.44 -20.53
N SER A 207 4.00 -1.06 -20.16
CA SER A 207 3.98 -2.50 -19.85
C SER A 207 4.13 -3.36 -21.12
N PRO A 208 4.94 -4.44 -21.07
CA PRO A 208 4.97 -5.45 -22.12
C PRO A 208 3.59 -6.05 -22.40
N GLN A 209 3.38 -6.53 -23.63
CA GLN A 209 2.10 -7.11 -24.07
C GLN A 209 2.23 -8.61 -24.35
N GLY A 210 1.11 -9.33 -24.25
CA GLY A 210 1.02 -10.77 -24.54
C GLY A 210 1.18 -11.68 -23.31
N GLU A 211 1.01 -12.98 -23.50
CA GLU A 211 0.98 -13.99 -22.42
C GLU A 211 2.36 -14.44 -21.93
N ASN A 212 3.43 -14.17 -22.70
CA ASN A 212 4.81 -14.56 -22.38
C ASN A 212 5.54 -13.52 -21.53
N GLN A 213 4.80 -12.76 -20.72
CA GLN A 213 5.39 -11.78 -19.82
C GLN A 213 6.25 -12.48 -18.76
N ALA A 214 7.44 -11.93 -18.52
CA ALA A 214 8.28 -12.38 -17.43
C ALA A 214 7.67 -11.96 -16.08
N VAL A 215 7.75 -12.85 -15.09
CA VAL A 215 7.39 -12.53 -13.70
C VAL A 215 8.28 -11.42 -13.15
N SER A 216 9.58 -11.49 -13.45
CA SER A 216 10.60 -10.52 -13.08
C SER A 216 11.25 -9.97 -14.34
N PRO A 217 10.84 -8.78 -14.81
CA PRO A 217 11.49 -8.15 -15.95
C PRO A 217 12.93 -7.76 -15.60
N ASP A 218 13.78 -7.67 -16.61
CA ASP A 218 15.12 -7.11 -16.45
C ASP A 218 15.02 -5.62 -16.06
N TYR A 219 16.01 -5.14 -15.28
CA TYR A 219 16.04 -3.79 -14.75
C TYR A 219 17.39 -3.10 -14.99
N VAL A 220 17.41 -1.78 -14.78
CA VAL A 220 18.60 -0.92 -14.80
C VAL A 220 19.14 -0.82 -13.37
N GLY A 221 20.20 -1.57 -13.06
CA GLY A 221 20.83 -1.53 -11.74
C GLY A 221 21.81 -0.38 -11.55
N TYR A 222 22.37 -0.30 -10.34
CA TYR A 222 23.14 0.84 -9.84
C TYR A 222 24.30 1.26 -10.73
N GLU A 223 25.14 0.32 -11.16
CA GLU A 223 26.32 0.63 -11.97
C GLU A 223 25.92 1.07 -13.39
N SER A 224 24.93 0.40 -13.98
CA SER A 224 24.34 0.77 -15.27
C SER A 224 23.76 2.19 -15.23
N TYR A 225 23.00 2.52 -14.17
CA TYR A 225 22.42 3.85 -13.97
C TYR A 225 23.50 4.94 -13.84
N ARG A 226 24.58 4.67 -13.08
CA ARG A 226 25.71 5.60 -12.93
C ARG A 226 26.50 5.79 -14.22
N ALA A 227 26.74 4.72 -14.97
CA ALA A 227 27.45 4.79 -16.25
C ALA A 227 26.73 5.70 -17.26
N GLN A 228 25.40 5.83 -17.15
CA GLN A 228 24.57 6.73 -17.96
C GLN A 228 24.48 8.16 -17.40
N GLY A 229 25.26 8.49 -16.36
CA GLY A 229 25.25 9.81 -15.72
C GLY A 229 24.24 9.98 -14.58
N GLY A 230 23.60 8.89 -14.13
CA GLY A 230 22.72 8.89 -12.97
C GLY A 230 23.42 9.38 -11.70
N TYR A 231 22.67 10.06 -10.83
CA TYR A 231 23.12 10.73 -9.60
C TYR A 231 24.01 11.97 -9.78
N ALA A 232 24.41 12.34 -11.00
CA ALA A 232 25.21 13.55 -11.23
C ALA A 232 24.46 14.81 -10.77
N LEU A 233 23.17 14.91 -11.10
CA LEU A 233 22.33 16.05 -10.70
C LEU A 233 22.14 16.09 -9.19
N ALA A 234 21.79 14.96 -8.56
CA ALA A 234 21.65 14.89 -7.11
C ALA A 234 22.95 15.31 -6.39
N LYS A 235 24.11 14.92 -6.91
CA LYS A 235 25.42 15.32 -6.38
C LYS A 235 25.66 16.82 -6.51
N GLU A 236 25.38 17.42 -7.66
CA GLU A 236 25.52 18.87 -7.84
C GLU A 236 24.67 19.68 -6.86
N ILE A 237 23.43 19.22 -6.62
CA ILE A 237 22.50 19.84 -5.68
C ILE A 237 23.02 19.71 -4.25
N PHE A 238 23.45 18.50 -3.86
CA PHE A 238 24.03 18.26 -2.54
C PHE A 238 25.28 19.12 -2.26
N GLU A 239 26.14 19.31 -3.27
CA GLU A 239 27.35 20.14 -3.18
C GLU A 239 27.06 21.65 -3.21
N GLY A 240 25.79 22.06 -3.35
CA GLY A 240 25.39 23.48 -3.39
C GLY A 240 25.72 24.19 -4.69
N LYS A 241 26.00 23.45 -5.78
CA LYS A 241 26.23 24.04 -7.12
C LYS A 241 24.94 24.56 -7.75
N LYS A 242 23.79 24.09 -7.27
CA LYS A 242 22.45 24.56 -7.63
C LYS A 242 21.75 25.06 -6.38
N ASP A 243 21.13 26.23 -6.47
CA ASP A 243 20.44 26.86 -5.35
C ASP A 243 19.13 26.14 -5.00
N SER A 244 18.93 25.82 -3.72
CA SER A 244 17.74 25.11 -3.25
C SER A 244 16.44 25.89 -3.45
N GLU A 245 16.43 27.22 -3.32
CA GLU A 245 15.23 28.02 -3.60
C GLU A 245 14.85 27.95 -5.07
N SER A 246 15.82 27.98 -5.99
CA SER A 246 15.57 27.83 -7.42
C SER A 246 14.91 26.49 -7.75
N ILE A 247 15.33 25.40 -7.08
CA ILE A 247 14.77 24.06 -7.29
C ILE A 247 13.35 23.96 -6.73
N VAL A 248 13.08 24.52 -5.55
CA VAL A 248 11.71 24.58 -5.02
C VAL A 248 10.79 25.33 -5.98
N LYS A 249 11.24 26.46 -6.55
CA LYS A 249 10.48 27.21 -7.56
C LYS A 249 10.23 26.38 -8.82
N ILE A 250 11.23 25.65 -9.32
CA ILE A 250 11.05 24.72 -10.45
C ILE A 250 9.94 23.71 -10.12
N MET A 251 9.97 23.10 -8.94
CA MET A 251 8.94 22.12 -8.54
C MET A 251 7.55 22.77 -8.41
N GLU A 252 7.45 23.98 -7.84
CA GLU A 252 6.19 24.73 -7.74
C GLU A 252 5.63 25.11 -9.12
N SER A 253 6.48 25.49 -10.06
CA SER A 253 6.11 25.88 -11.43
C SER A 253 5.83 24.70 -12.37
N SER A 254 6.32 23.49 -12.04
CA SER A 254 6.15 22.29 -12.89
C SER A 254 4.70 21.82 -13.04
N GLY A 255 3.83 22.19 -12.09
CA GLY A 255 2.49 21.64 -12.00
C GLY A 255 2.44 20.19 -11.47
N LEU A 256 3.57 19.60 -11.05
CA LEU A 256 3.58 18.27 -10.45
C LEU A 256 2.74 18.23 -9.17
N ARG A 257 1.83 17.26 -9.12
CA ARG A 257 0.96 16.96 -7.98
C ARG A 257 1.30 15.58 -7.43
N GLY A 258 0.95 15.30 -6.18
CA GLY A 258 1.13 13.99 -5.57
C GLY A 258 0.35 12.92 -6.32
N LEU A 259 1.05 12.00 -6.97
CA LEU A 259 0.50 11.00 -7.88
C LEU A 259 0.00 9.72 -7.17
N GLY A 260 -0.08 9.75 -5.83
CA GLY A 260 -0.62 8.66 -5.00
C GLY A 260 -2.14 8.71 -4.78
N GLY A 261 -2.81 9.82 -5.12
CA GLY A 261 -4.28 9.91 -5.01
C GLY A 261 -4.83 11.29 -4.69
N ALA A 262 -4.31 11.93 -3.64
CA ALA A 262 -4.86 13.19 -3.14
C ALA A 262 -4.55 14.41 -4.04
N GLY A 263 -3.52 14.32 -4.89
CA GLY A 263 -3.16 15.40 -5.79
C GLY A 263 -2.72 16.69 -5.11
N PHE A 264 -2.05 16.66 -3.97
CA PHE A 264 -1.52 17.90 -3.39
C PHE A 264 -0.30 18.40 -4.20
N PRO A 265 -0.13 19.70 -4.48
CA PRO A 265 1.03 20.21 -5.24
C PRO A 265 2.38 19.88 -4.59
N ALA A 266 3.27 19.20 -5.32
CA ALA A 266 4.49 18.63 -4.77
C ALA A 266 5.47 19.71 -4.27
N GLY A 267 5.72 20.75 -5.08
CA GLY A 267 6.60 21.87 -4.70
C GLY A 267 6.13 22.62 -3.46
N ARG A 268 4.81 22.80 -3.30
CA ARG A 268 4.23 23.41 -2.10
C ARG A 268 4.46 22.53 -0.87
N LYS A 269 4.32 21.20 -1.01
CA LYS A 269 4.60 20.24 0.09
C LYS A 269 6.07 20.37 0.53
N TRP A 270 7.00 20.52 -0.41
CA TRP A 270 8.42 20.72 -0.12
C TRP A 270 8.66 21.99 0.69
N ARG A 271 8.07 23.12 0.29
CA ARG A 271 8.20 24.39 1.02
C ARG A 271 7.68 24.28 2.46
N ILE A 272 6.47 23.73 2.63
CA ILE A 272 5.84 23.56 3.95
C ILE A 272 6.77 22.80 4.92
N VAL A 273 7.34 21.68 4.48
CA VAL A 273 8.20 20.85 5.34
C VAL A 273 9.58 21.49 5.50
N ARG A 274 10.12 22.12 4.45
CA ARG A 274 11.43 22.79 4.52
C ARG A 274 11.45 23.89 5.58
N ASP A 275 10.34 24.62 5.73
CA ASP A 275 10.16 25.68 6.72
C ASP A 275 9.98 25.16 8.16
N GLN A 276 9.92 23.85 8.37
CA GLN A 276 9.85 23.24 9.70
C GLN A 276 11.24 23.06 10.34
N VAL A 277 11.23 22.98 11.68
CA VAL A 277 12.43 22.78 12.49
C VAL A 277 12.95 21.35 12.33
N ALA A 278 14.27 21.23 12.13
CA ALA A 278 14.97 19.94 12.09
C ALA A 278 14.95 19.21 13.46
N PRO A 279 15.10 17.87 13.51
CA PRO A 279 15.29 16.97 12.37
C PRO A 279 14.00 16.75 11.56
N LYS A 280 14.15 16.60 10.24
CA LYS A 280 13.05 16.37 9.29
C LYS A 280 13.19 15.00 8.64
N LEU A 281 12.07 14.31 8.47
CA LEU A 281 12.03 12.95 7.95
C LEU A 281 11.30 12.89 6.61
N MET A 282 11.55 11.83 5.84
CA MET A 282 10.79 11.53 4.64
C MET A 282 10.19 10.14 4.73
N ALA A 283 8.93 10.01 4.32
CA ALA A 283 8.28 8.73 4.08
C ALA A 283 8.00 8.59 2.58
N VAL A 284 8.34 7.43 2.00
CA VAL A 284 8.03 7.12 0.60
C VAL A 284 7.02 6.00 0.57
N ASN A 285 5.86 6.27 -0.03
CA ASN A 285 4.76 5.33 -0.10
C ASN A 285 4.84 4.51 -1.40
N ILE A 286 5.13 3.21 -1.23
CA ILE A 286 5.09 2.16 -2.26
C ILE A 286 4.18 1.01 -1.77
N ASP A 287 3.12 1.34 -1.01
CA ASP A 287 2.13 0.34 -0.61
C ASP A 287 1.22 -0.05 -1.80
N GLU A 288 1.05 0.85 -2.79
CA GLU A 288 0.28 0.64 -4.04
C GLU A 288 -0.93 -0.30 -3.89
N GLY A 289 -1.73 -0.09 -2.84
CA GLY A 289 -2.78 -1.02 -2.44
C GLY A 289 -4.11 -0.83 -3.17
N GLU A 290 -4.31 0.30 -3.85
CA GLU A 290 -5.55 0.60 -4.57
C GLU A 290 -5.79 -0.45 -5.69
N PRO A 291 -6.93 -1.15 -5.69
CA PRO A 291 -7.24 -2.13 -6.72
C PRO A 291 -7.21 -1.51 -8.12
N GLY A 292 -6.46 -2.13 -9.02
CA GLY A 292 -6.24 -1.63 -10.38
C GLY A 292 -4.96 -0.81 -10.56
N THR A 293 -4.25 -0.44 -9.49
CA THR A 293 -2.99 0.31 -9.58
C THR A 293 -1.79 -0.64 -9.62
N PHE A 294 -0.88 -0.41 -10.58
CA PHE A 294 0.35 -1.19 -10.75
C PHE A 294 1.47 -0.39 -11.46
N LYS A 295 1.34 0.94 -11.49
CA LYS A 295 2.28 1.87 -12.15
C LYS A 295 3.61 1.97 -11.39
N ASP A 296 3.56 2.03 -10.06
CA ASP A 296 4.73 2.15 -9.22
C ASP A 296 5.55 0.86 -9.31
N ARG A 297 4.90 -0.31 -9.22
CA ARG A 297 5.55 -1.61 -9.51
C ARG A 297 6.22 -1.63 -10.88
N THR A 298 5.50 -1.19 -11.92
CA THR A 298 6.00 -1.26 -13.30
C THR A 298 7.30 -0.48 -13.47
N TYR A 299 7.40 0.71 -12.89
CA TYR A 299 8.62 1.49 -12.92
C TYR A 299 9.70 0.95 -11.97
N LEU A 300 9.31 0.53 -10.76
CA LEU A 300 10.24 0.03 -9.75
C LEU A 300 10.96 -1.25 -10.18
N GLU A 301 10.26 -2.18 -10.83
CA GLU A 301 10.83 -3.41 -11.38
C GLU A 301 11.77 -3.17 -12.58
N ARG A 302 11.92 -1.92 -13.08
CA ARG A 302 12.68 -1.60 -14.30
C ARG A 302 13.77 -0.55 -14.10
N ASP A 303 13.52 0.52 -13.34
CA ASP A 303 14.48 1.60 -13.08
C ASP A 303 14.31 2.11 -11.63
N PRO A 304 14.78 1.33 -10.63
CA PRO A 304 14.69 1.70 -9.22
C PRO A 304 15.55 2.92 -8.89
N HIS A 305 16.61 3.19 -9.64
CA HIS A 305 17.52 4.29 -9.31
C HIS A 305 16.96 5.67 -9.67
N ARG A 306 16.02 5.76 -10.62
CA ARG A 306 15.34 7.01 -10.98
C ARG A 306 14.61 7.66 -9.80
N PHE A 307 13.74 6.91 -9.12
CA PHE A 307 13.02 7.45 -7.96
C PHE A 307 13.97 7.67 -6.78
N LEU A 308 14.99 6.82 -6.60
CA LEU A 308 16.00 7.02 -5.57
C LEU A 308 16.80 8.31 -5.80
N GLU A 309 17.12 8.66 -7.04
CA GLU A 309 17.73 9.95 -7.36
C GLU A 309 16.77 11.11 -7.03
N GLY A 310 15.49 11.00 -7.40
CA GLY A 310 14.46 11.97 -7.02
C GLY A 310 14.28 12.14 -5.51
N LEU A 311 14.33 11.04 -4.76
CA LEU A 311 14.33 10.99 -3.30
C LEU A 311 15.53 11.77 -2.73
N LEU A 312 16.74 11.53 -3.24
CA LEU A 312 17.95 12.21 -2.79
C LEU A 312 17.97 13.70 -3.14
N ILE A 313 17.40 14.09 -4.29
CA ILE A 313 17.20 15.49 -4.65
C ILE A 313 16.26 16.17 -3.64
N ALA A 314 15.09 15.56 -3.40
CA ALA A 314 14.11 16.07 -2.45
C ALA A 314 14.71 16.18 -1.04
N ALA A 315 15.44 15.15 -0.59
CA ALA A 315 16.10 15.11 0.70
C ALA A 315 17.13 16.26 0.85
N SER A 316 17.95 16.50 -0.18
CA SER A 316 18.96 17.55 -0.17
C SER A 316 18.34 18.95 -0.15
N VAL A 317 17.29 19.18 -0.94
CA VAL A 317 16.63 20.49 -1.06
C VAL A 317 15.82 20.85 0.20
N VAL A 318 15.13 19.87 0.79
CA VAL A 318 14.25 20.09 1.95
C VAL A 318 15.03 20.00 3.27
N GLY A 319 16.20 19.34 3.28
CA GLY A 319 17.03 19.12 4.46
C GLY A 319 16.52 17.96 5.31
N ILE A 320 16.34 16.79 4.68
CA ILE A 320 15.86 15.55 5.32
C ILE A 320 17.04 14.76 5.90
N ASP A 321 16.91 14.33 7.15
CA ASP A 321 17.92 13.58 7.88
C ASP A 321 17.81 12.06 7.65
N ALA A 322 16.58 11.55 7.50
CA ALA A 322 16.31 10.13 7.30
C ALA A 322 15.07 9.90 6.42
N CYS A 323 15.15 8.88 5.56
CA CYS A 323 14.15 8.48 4.60
C CYS A 323 13.70 7.04 4.88
N TYR A 324 12.39 6.83 5.00
CA TYR A 324 11.77 5.54 5.21
C TYR A 324 10.97 5.18 3.96
N ILE A 325 11.36 4.12 3.26
CA ILE A 325 10.68 3.63 2.07
C ILE A 325 9.77 2.50 2.52
N TYR A 326 8.46 2.68 2.44
CA TYR A 326 7.47 1.68 2.82
C TYR A 326 6.98 0.95 1.58
N LEU A 327 7.22 -0.36 1.53
CA LEU A 327 6.88 -1.22 0.40
C LEU A 327 5.90 -2.31 0.86
N ARG A 328 4.80 -2.49 0.13
CA ARG A 328 3.85 -3.57 0.40
C ARG A 328 4.52 -4.95 0.33
N ASP A 329 3.96 -5.92 1.03
CA ASP A 329 4.55 -7.26 1.08
C ASP A 329 4.45 -8.01 -0.25
N GLU A 330 3.36 -7.83 -0.99
CA GLU A 330 3.03 -8.53 -2.23
C GLU A 330 4.08 -8.30 -3.34
N TYR A 331 4.89 -7.24 -3.21
CA TYR A 331 5.96 -6.91 -4.14
C TYR A 331 7.29 -7.54 -3.75
N HIS A 332 7.27 -8.86 -3.55
CA HIS A 332 8.44 -9.65 -3.16
C HIS A 332 9.67 -9.41 -4.08
N GLY A 333 9.46 -9.42 -5.40
CA GLY A 333 10.53 -9.15 -6.37
C GLY A 333 11.09 -7.73 -6.28
N CYS A 334 10.23 -6.72 -6.10
CA CYS A 334 10.67 -5.34 -5.88
C CYS A 334 11.46 -5.19 -4.59
N ARG A 335 11.05 -5.90 -3.52
CA ARG A 335 11.72 -5.86 -2.22
C ARG A 335 13.15 -6.39 -2.33
N GLU A 336 13.30 -7.58 -2.90
CA GLU A 336 14.62 -8.20 -3.10
C GLU A 336 15.52 -7.30 -3.97
N LEU A 337 14.97 -6.76 -5.07
CA LEU A 337 15.69 -5.82 -5.94
C LEU A 337 16.10 -4.55 -5.18
N LEU A 338 15.22 -3.94 -4.39
CA LEU A 338 15.54 -2.75 -3.59
C LEU A 338 16.57 -3.03 -2.51
N GLU A 339 16.50 -4.17 -1.82
CA GLU A 339 17.49 -4.57 -0.82
C GLU A 339 18.90 -4.63 -1.44
N VAL A 340 19.03 -5.26 -2.61
CA VAL A 340 20.30 -5.34 -3.35
C VAL A 340 20.78 -3.97 -3.81
N GLU A 341 19.92 -3.17 -4.46
CA GLU A 341 20.31 -1.89 -5.04
C GLU A 341 20.57 -0.81 -3.97
N LEU A 342 19.84 -0.81 -2.85
CA LEU A 342 20.13 0.05 -1.71
C LEU A 342 21.45 -0.32 -1.03
N ALA A 343 21.80 -1.61 -0.96
CA ALA A 343 23.10 -2.03 -0.44
C ALA A 343 24.25 -1.51 -1.31
N LYS A 344 24.14 -1.60 -2.65
CA LYS A 344 25.11 -1.04 -3.59
C LYS A 344 25.22 0.49 -3.45
N LEU A 345 24.09 1.20 -3.39
CA LEU A 345 24.05 2.64 -3.20
C LEU A 345 24.71 3.07 -1.88
N LYS A 346 24.49 2.33 -0.78
CA LYS A 346 25.11 2.59 0.53
C LYS A 346 26.60 2.28 0.57
N ALA A 347 27.04 1.26 -0.17
CA ALA A 347 28.45 0.87 -0.24
C ALA A 347 29.30 1.90 -1.02
N ASN A 348 28.76 2.44 -2.11
CA ASN A 348 29.49 3.34 -3.02
C ASN A 348 28.79 4.69 -3.24
N PRO A 349 28.36 5.42 -2.20
CA PRO A 349 27.41 6.51 -2.35
C PRO A 349 27.97 7.67 -3.20
N PRO A 350 27.14 8.34 -4.02
CA PRO A 350 27.59 9.47 -4.85
C PRO A 350 28.00 10.70 -4.03
N PHE A 351 27.47 10.83 -2.81
CA PHE A 351 27.74 11.85 -1.80
C PHE A 351 27.21 11.37 -0.43
N LYS A 352 27.34 12.16 0.64
CA LYS A 352 26.83 11.77 1.96
C LYS A 352 25.30 11.58 1.92
N LEU A 353 24.85 10.35 2.07
CA LEU A 353 23.42 10.02 2.07
C LEU A 353 22.75 10.37 3.41
N PRO A 354 21.44 10.70 3.41
CA PRO A 354 20.63 10.57 4.61
C PRO A 354 20.55 9.10 5.04
N LEU A 355 20.09 8.83 6.26
CA LEU A 355 19.73 7.46 6.62
C LEU A 355 18.61 6.98 5.70
N ILE A 356 18.73 5.79 5.10
CA ILE A 356 17.69 5.20 4.25
C ILE A 356 17.34 3.82 4.81
N GLU A 357 16.07 3.64 5.21
CA GLU A 357 15.53 2.38 5.68
C GLU A 357 14.40 1.91 4.78
N LEU A 358 14.49 0.68 4.29
CA LEU A 358 13.37 -0.01 3.63
C LEU A 358 12.53 -0.67 4.73
N ARG A 359 11.21 -0.46 4.66
CA ARG A 359 10.20 -1.01 5.56
C ARG A 359 9.22 -1.85 4.79
N ARG A 360 8.98 -3.05 5.29
CA ARG A 360 8.07 -4.03 4.71
C ARG A 360 6.69 -3.87 5.36
N GLY A 361 5.68 -3.62 4.53
CA GLY A 361 4.28 -3.72 4.93
C GLY A 361 3.84 -5.18 5.07
N ALA A 362 2.63 -5.41 5.56
CA ALA A 362 2.13 -6.76 5.85
C ALA A 362 0.69 -7.02 5.32
N GLY A 363 0.34 -6.41 4.19
CA GLY A 363 -0.90 -6.66 3.47
C GLY A 363 -2.12 -5.95 4.09
N ALA A 364 -2.09 -4.62 4.17
CA ALA A 364 -3.22 -3.82 4.65
C ALA A 364 -3.39 -2.57 3.80
N TYR A 365 -4.44 -2.49 2.98
CA TYR A 365 -4.70 -1.39 2.04
C TYR A 365 -4.74 -0.03 2.73
N ILE A 366 -5.26 0.02 3.96
CA ILE A 366 -5.32 1.27 4.73
C ILE A 366 -3.93 1.89 4.97
N CYS A 367 -2.85 1.10 4.94
CA CYS A 367 -1.47 1.60 5.06
C CYS A 367 -1.01 2.39 3.82
N GLY A 368 -1.79 2.42 2.74
CA GLY A 368 -1.63 3.40 1.67
C GLY A 368 -2.02 4.82 2.06
N GLU A 369 -2.79 5.00 3.15
CA GLU A 369 -3.08 6.32 3.73
C GLU A 369 -1.84 6.86 4.47
N GLU A 370 -1.54 8.14 4.25
CA GLU A 370 -0.29 8.81 4.68
C GLU A 370 0.03 8.62 6.17
N SER A 371 -0.96 8.72 7.05
CA SER A 371 -0.76 8.60 8.50
C SER A 371 -0.82 7.17 9.02
N ALA A 372 -1.62 6.30 8.40
CA ALA A 372 -1.63 4.87 8.69
C ALA A 372 -0.28 4.21 8.32
N MET A 373 0.30 4.59 7.19
CA MET A 373 1.65 4.19 6.79
C MET A 373 2.68 4.54 7.87
N ILE A 374 2.59 5.75 8.42
CA ILE A 374 3.48 6.23 9.48
C ILE A 374 3.32 5.38 10.75
N GLU A 375 2.10 5.07 11.17
CA GLU A 375 1.87 4.16 12.30
C GLU A 375 2.47 2.77 12.04
N SER A 376 2.36 2.26 10.81
CA SER A 376 2.98 0.99 10.42
C SER A 376 4.51 1.03 10.46
N ILE A 377 5.14 2.09 9.93
CA ILE A 377 6.60 2.31 10.02
C ILE A 377 7.05 2.39 11.49
N GLU A 378 6.23 2.97 12.37
CA GLU A 378 6.46 3.01 13.82
C GLU A 378 6.18 1.66 14.52
N GLY A 379 5.82 0.63 13.75
CA GLY A 379 5.57 -0.75 14.15
C GLY A 379 4.22 -0.98 14.83
N LYS A 380 3.26 -0.07 14.67
CA LYS A 380 1.92 -0.14 15.28
C LYS A 380 0.89 -0.66 14.27
N ARG A 381 -0.37 -0.72 14.67
CA ARG A 381 -1.50 -0.94 13.75
C ARG A 381 -1.61 0.27 12.81
N GLY A 382 -1.87 0.02 11.53
CA GLY A 382 -2.04 1.05 10.50
C GLY A 382 -3.37 1.79 10.62
N GLU A 383 -3.64 2.40 11.77
CA GLU A 383 -4.84 3.21 12.00
C GLU A 383 -4.55 4.68 11.66
N PRO A 384 -5.35 5.33 10.80
CA PRO A 384 -5.17 6.74 10.48
C PRO A 384 -5.18 7.64 11.73
N ARG A 385 -4.27 8.61 11.76
CA ARG A 385 -4.20 9.63 12.81
C ARG A 385 -5.31 10.67 12.63
N MET A 386 -5.89 11.10 13.74
CA MET A 386 -6.77 12.27 13.75
C MET A 386 -5.99 13.52 13.36
N ARG A 387 -6.55 14.33 12.46
CA ARG A 387 -5.99 15.62 12.04
C ARG A 387 -6.85 16.74 12.63
N PRO A 388 -6.25 17.86 13.12
CA PRO A 388 -4.81 18.14 13.28
C PRO A 388 -4.15 17.41 14.49
N PRO A 389 -2.81 17.31 14.56
CA PRO A 389 -1.80 17.94 13.68
C PRO A 389 -1.61 17.24 12.33
N TYR A 390 -1.10 17.97 11.33
CA TYR A 390 -0.76 17.40 10.03
C TYR A 390 0.64 16.76 10.06
N ILE A 391 0.85 15.73 9.22
CA ILE A 391 2.12 14.99 9.15
C ILE A 391 3.33 15.86 8.77
N ALA A 392 3.09 16.92 7.99
CA ALA A 392 4.12 17.90 7.64
C ALA A 392 4.70 18.62 8.88
N GLN A 393 3.96 18.64 10.00
CA GLN A 393 4.39 19.20 11.29
C GLN A 393 4.78 18.10 12.28
N VAL A 394 3.93 17.08 12.41
CA VAL A 394 4.10 15.95 13.36
C VAL A 394 3.75 14.65 12.65
N GLY A 395 4.74 14.08 11.97
CA GLY A 395 4.66 12.82 11.24
C GLY A 395 5.43 11.70 11.93
N LEU A 396 6.34 11.05 11.20
CA LEU A 396 7.19 9.96 11.67
C LEU A 396 7.92 10.33 12.95
N PHE A 397 7.79 9.50 13.98
CA PHE A 397 8.46 9.65 15.28
C PHE A 397 8.25 11.04 15.90
N GLY A 398 7.09 11.65 15.63
CA GLY A 398 6.75 12.99 16.10
C GLY A 398 7.54 14.13 15.45
N ARG A 399 8.15 13.90 14.28
CA ARG A 399 8.95 14.88 13.54
C ARG A 399 8.24 15.37 12.28
N PRO A 400 8.52 16.60 11.82
CA PRO A 400 8.06 17.07 10.52
C PRO A 400 8.44 16.08 9.42
N THR A 401 7.46 15.64 8.64
CA THR A 401 7.66 14.58 7.66
C THR A 401 7.22 15.01 6.27
N LEU A 402 8.10 14.83 5.29
CA LEU A 402 7.76 14.93 3.88
C LEU A 402 7.33 13.55 3.38
N GLU A 403 6.07 13.40 3.00
CA GLU A 403 5.60 12.18 2.35
C GLU A 403 5.44 12.37 0.84
N HIS A 404 5.86 11.37 0.08
CA HIS A 404 5.56 11.24 -1.35
C HIS A 404 5.28 9.80 -1.76
N ASN A 405 4.36 9.65 -2.71
CA ASN A 405 4.27 8.44 -3.53
C ASN A 405 5.50 8.27 -4.43
N PHE A 406 5.85 7.02 -4.73
CA PHE A 406 6.91 6.62 -5.65
C PHE A 406 6.97 7.45 -6.95
N GLU A 407 5.89 7.50 -7.73
CA GLU A 407 5.89 8.13 -9.06
C GLU A 407 6.13 9.64 -8.97
N THR A 408 5.72 10.27 -7.86
CA THR A 408 5.98 11.69 -7.64
C THR A 408 7.47 11.97 -7.57
N LEU A 409 8.23 11.12 -6.86
CA LEU A 409 9.69 11.23 -6.78
C LEU A 409 10.37 10.80 -8.08
N TYR A 410 9.78 9.86 -8.82
CA TYR A 410 10.29 9.40 -10.11
C TYR A 410 10.52 10.54 -11.11
N TRP A 411 9.57 11.47 -11.20
CA TRP A 411 9.63 12.59 -12.15
C TRP A 411 10.50 13.77 -11.69
N VAL A 412 10.90 13.84 -10.41
CA VAL A 412 11.68 14.96 -9.85
C VAL A 412 12.96 15.20 -10.64
N ARG A 413 13.70 14.13 -10.94
CA ARG A 413 14.99 14.22 -11.64
C ARG A 413 14.84 14.88 -13.01
N ASP A 414 13.87 14.46 -13.79
CA ASP A 414 13.66 15.00 -15.14
C ASP A 414 13.11 16.43 -15.12
N ILE A 415 12.21 16.75 -14.19
CA ILE A 415 11.69 18.12 -14.01
C ILE A 415 12.83 19.09 -13.64
N VAL A 416 13.68 18.71 -12.69
CA VAL A 416 14.79 19.58 -12.25
C VAL A 416 15.87 19.70 -13.32
N GLN A 417 16.11 18.64 -14.11
CA GLN A 417 17.11 18.67 -15.18
C GLN A 417 16.65 19.45 -16.42
N ARG A 418 15.40 19.23 -16.86
CA ARG A 418 14.87 19.72 -18.14
C ARG A 418 14.07 21.02 -18.00
N GLY A 419 13.72 21.41 -16.77
CA GLY A 419 12.90 22.58 -16.47
C GLY A 419 11.40 22.25 -16.32
N PRO A 420 10.64 23.10 -15.64
CA PRO A 420 9.21 22.89 -15.40
C PRO A 420 8.38 22.89 -16.70
N GLU A 421 8.82 23.63 -17.72
CA GLU A 421 8.16 23.72 -19.02
C GLU A 421 8.11 22.36 -19.72
N TRP A 422 9.13 21.52 -19.56
CA TRP A 422 9.14 20.18 -20.15
C TRP A 422 7.94 19.35 -19.68
N PHE A 423 7.71 19.26 -18.37
CA PHE A 423 6.59 18.49 -17.84
C PHE A 423 5.25 19.14 -18.19
N SER A 424 5.14 20.46 -18.03
CA SER A 424 3.89 21.19 -18.30
C SER A 424 3.54 21.35 -19.80
N SER A 425 4.47 21.01 -20.71
CA SER A 425 4.24 21.02 -22.16
C SER A 425 3.36 19.85 -22.63
N PHE A 426 3.27 18.79 -21.83
CA PHE A 426 2.30 17.71 -22.04
C PHE A 426 0.94 18.09 -21.45
N GLY A 427 -0.12 17.51 -22.00
CA GLY A 427 -1.47 17.66 -21.48
C GLY A 427 -2.53 17.72 -22.59
N ARG A 428 -3.78 17.44 -22.23
CA ARG A 428 -4.96 17.57 -23.10
C ARG A 428 -6.10 18.21 -22.31
N HIS A 429 -7.09 18.76 -23.02
CA HIS A 429 -8.34 19.27 -22.42
C HIS A 429 -8.08 20.26 -21.26
N ASP A 430 -7.20 21.23 -21.50
CA ASP A 430 -6.74 22.27 -20.55
C ASP A 430 -6.01 21.76 -19.30
N ARG A 431 -5.61 20.49 -19.29
CA ARG A 431 -4.77 19.89 -18.26
C ARG A 431 -3.30 19.92 -18.68
N LYS A 432 -2.40 19.78 -17.70
CA LYS A 432 -0.95 19.87 -17.91
C LYS A 432 -0.23 18.76 -17.17
N GLY A 433 0.85 18.26 -17.75
CA GLY A 433 1.67 17.19 -17.20
C GLY A 433 1.50 15.86 -17.91
N LEU A 434 2.33 14.90 -17.48
CA LEU A 434 2.20 13.48 -17.82
C LEU A 434 1.58 12.72 -16.66
N ARG A 435 0.92 11.60 -16.99
CA ARG A 435 0.34 10.67 -16.03
C ARG A 435 0.56 9.23 -16.47
N SER A 436 0.88 8.39 -15.50
CA SER A 436 0.92 6.94 -15.70
C SER A 436 -0.43 6.34 -15.30
N TYR A 437 -1.25 6.00 -16.29
CA TYR A 437 -2.54 5.35 -16.07
C TYR A 437 -2.35 3.83 -16.00
N SER A 438 -2.77 3.20 -14.90
CA SER A 438 -2.80 1.74 -14.77
C SER A 438 -4.09 1.24 -15.41
N VAL A 439 -4.05 0.81 -16.68
CA VAL A 439 -5.26 0.41 -17.42
C VAL A 439 -5.42 -1.11 -17.40
N SER A 440 -6.57 -1.60 -16.93
CA SER A 440 -6.87 -3.04 -16.88
C SER A 440 -8.36 -3.33 -17.18
N GLY A 441 -8.75 -4.60 -17.10
CA GLY A 441 -10.10 -5.06 -17.45
C GLY A 441 -10.25 -5.42 -18.94
N ARG A 442 -11.40 -5.10 -19.54
CA ARG A 442 -11.82 -5.49 -20.89
C ARG A 442 -11.20 -4.64 -22.01
N VAL A 443 -9.89 -4.41 -21.96
CA VAL A 443 -9.13 -3.76 -23.04
C VAL A 443 -8.22 -4.74 -23.76
N LYS A 444 -7.87 -4.47 -25.02
CA LYS A 444 -7.02 -5.35 -25.81
C LYS A 444 -5.59 -5.43 -25.29
N ASN A 445 -5.02 -4.29 -24.89
CA ASN A 445 -3.66 -4.18 -24.39
C ASN A 445 -3.67 -3.54 -22.99
N PRO A 446 -3.95 -4.28 -21.91
CA PRO A 446 -3.84 -3.74 -20.55
C PRO A 446 -2.39 -3.42 -20.20
N GLY A 447 -2.19 -2.55 -19.22
CA GLY A 447 -0.86 -2.12 -18.78
C GLY A 447 -0.78 -0.65 -18.42
N VAL A 448 0.41 -0.21 -18.02
CA VAL A 448 0.69 1.19 -17.69
C VAL A 448 0.80 2.00 -18.98
N LYS A 449 0.03 3.08 -19.07
CA LYS A 449 0.01 4.01 -20.20
C LYS A 449 0.54 5.36 -19.73
N LEU A 450 1.69 5.77 -20.24
CA LEU A 450 2.22 7.11 -19.96
C LEU A 450 1.58 8.08 -20.95
N ALA A 451 0.51 8.74 -20.53
CA ALA A 451 -0.31 9.59 -21.39
C ALA A 451 -0.37 11.03 -20.86
N PRO A 452 -0.74 12.01 -21.70
CA PRO A 452 -0.99 13.38 -21.27
C PRO A 452 -2.06 13.43 -20.18
N ALA A 453 -1.83 14.24 -19.13
CA ALA A 453 -2.88 14.53 -18.16
C ALA A 453 -4.11 15.09 -18.88
N GLY A 454 -5.30 14.68 -18.44
CA GLY A 454 -6.56 15.14 -19.03
C GLY A 454 -7.05 14.34 -20.23
N ILE A 455 -6.31 13.35 -20.72
CA ILE A 455 -6.81 12.39 -21.72
C ILE A 455 -8.18 11.83 -21.31
N THR A 456 -9.08 11.60 -22.26
CA THR A 456 -10.40 10.98 -21.97
C THR A 456 -10.29 9.46 -21.93
N ILE A 457 -11.27 8.77 -21.34
CA ILE A 457 -11.27 7.29 -21.36
C ILE A 457 -11.40 6.75 -22.79
N GLN A 458 -12.14 7.44 -23.67
CA GLN A 458 -12.27 7.02 -25.07
C GLN A 458 -10.91 7.11 -25.79
N GLU A 459 -10.22 8.24 -25.66
CA GLU A 459 -8.87 8.43 -26.21
C GLU A 459 -7.88 7.39 -25.65
N LEU A 460 -7.94 7.10 -24.35
CA LEU A 460 -7.06 6.14 -23.70
C LEU A 460 -7.29 4.70 -24.21
N ILE A 461 -8.54 4.29 -24.42
CA ILE A 461 -8.88 2.97 -24.99
C ILE A 461 -8.39 2.87 -26.44
N ASP A 462 -8.67 3.89 -27.25
CA ASP A 462 -8.40 3.85 -28.69
C ASP A 462 -6.91 3.98 -29.01
N GLU A 463 -6.23 4.97 -28.42
CA GLU A 463 -4.85 5.33 -28.75
C GLU A 463 -3.82 4.45 -28.03
N TYR A 464 -4.09 4.00 -26.79
CA TYR A 464 -3.09 3.33 -25.95
C TYR A 464 -3.38 1.86 -25.68
N CYS A 465 -4.65 1.46 -25.75
CA CYS A 465 -5.06 0.09 -25.50
C CYS A 465 -5.36 -0.69 -26.77
N GLY A 466 -5.48 -0.03 -27.92
CA GLY A 466 -5.82 -0.66 -29.20
C GLY A 466 -7.26 -1.16 -29.24
N GLY A 467 -8.16 -0.52 -28.48
CA GLY A 467 -9.58 -0.84 -28.40
C GLY A 467 -9.94 -1.81 -27.26
N MET A 468 -11.21 -2.19 -27.25
CA MET A 468 -11.79 -3.16 -26.32
C MET A 468 -11.26 -4.58 -26.57
N GLN A 469 -11.30 -5.42 -25.55
CA GLN A 469 -11.08 -6.86 -25.68
C GLN A 469 -12.08 -7.47 -26.69
N ASP A 470 -11.62 -8.45 -27.48
CA ASP A 470 -12.44 -9.08 -28.51
C ASP A 470 -13.77 -9.63 -27.95
N GLY A 471 -14.87 -9.28 -28.62
CA GLY A 471 -16.21 -9.71 -28.25
C GLY A 471 -16.84 -8.92 -27.09
N HIS A 472 -16.21 -7.84 -26.61
CA HIS A 472 -16.80 -6.90 -25.66
C HIS A 472 -17.06 -5.55 -26.33
N LYS A 473 -18.15 -4.89 -25.93
CA LYS A 473 -18.43 -3.47 -26.20
C LYS A 473 -18.25 -2.68 -24.92
N PHE A 474 -17.75 -1.46 -25.02
CA PHE A 474 -17.54 -0.60 -23.86
C PHE A 474 -18.86 -0.30 -23.14
N TYR A 475 -18.94 -0.62 -21.85
CA TYR A 475 -20.15 -0.43 -21.05
C TYR A 475 -19.95 0.52 -19.86
N GLY A 476 -18.79 0.46 -19.20
CA GLY A 476 -18.42 1.41 -18.16
C GLY A 476 -17.00 1.23 -17.68
N TYR A 477 -16.61 2.08 -16.74
CA TYR A 477 -15.25 2.12 -16.20
C TYR A 477 -15.20 2.65 -14.77
N LEU A 478 -14.16 2.23 -14.04
CA LEU A 478 -13.73 2.86 -12.79
C LEU A 478 -12.56 3.79 -13.12
N PRO A 479 -12.68 5.12 -12.96
CA PRO A 479 -11.64 6.06 -13.36
C PRO A 479 -10.44 6.13 -12.41
N GLY A 480 -10.60 5.71 -11.15
CA GLY A 480 -9.58 5.91 -10.11
C GLY A 480 -9.47 4.76 -9.11
N GLY A 481 -9.62 3.52 -9.59
CA GLY A 481 -9.59 2.32 -8.74
C GLY A 481 -10.93 2.02 -8.08
N ALA A 482 -10.91 1.15 -7.07
CA ALA A 482 -12.07 0.81 -6.25
C ALA A 482 -12.65 2.05 -5.54
N SER A 483 -11.80 2.99 -5.11
CA SER A 483 -12.24 4.21 -4.42
C SER A 483 -12.78 5.30 -5.35
N GLY A 484 -12.41 5.27 -6.64
CA GLY A 484 -12.68 6.34 -7.60
C GLY A 484 -14.12 6.45 -8.13
N GLY A 485 -15.02 5.52 -7.82
CA GLY A 485 -16.40 5.48 -8.33
C GLY A 485 -16.54 4.71 -9.66
N ILE A 486 -17.74 4.73 -10.26
CA ILE A 486 -18.07 3.95 -11.46
C ILE A 486 -18.86 4.84 -12.44
N LEU A 487 -18.41 4.92 -13.70
CA LEU A 487 -19.04 5.73 -14.73
C LEU A 487 -19.46 4.88 -15.95
N PRO A 488 -20.57 5.23 -16.62
CA PRO A 488 -21.04 4.54 -17.82
C PRO A 488 -20.24 4.97 -19.05
N ALA A 489 -20.25 4.13 -20.09
CA ALA A 489 -19.64 4.42 -21.39
C ALA A 489 -20.23 5.65 -22.09
N SER A 490 -21.42 6.10 -21.70
CA SER A 490 -22.00 7.37 -22.19
C SER A 490 -21.28 8.62 -21.68
N MET A 491 -20.41 8.48 -20.67
CA MET A 491 -19.59 9.54 -20.09
C MET A 491 -18.11 9.31 -20.39
N ASN A 492 -17.78 9.10 -21.67
CA ASN A 492 -16.47 8.69 -22.14
C ASN A 492 -15.55 9.84 -22.59
N ASP A 493 -16.06 11.07 -22.57
CA ASP A 493 -15.39 12.31 -23.00
C ASP A 493 -14.90 13.17 -21.82
N ILE A 494 -15.09 12.71 -20.58
CA ILE A 494 -14.63 13.41 -19.38
C ILE A 494 -13.10 13.32 -19.29
N PRO A 495 -12.39 14.46 -19.13
CA PRO A 495 -10.94 14.48 -18.93
C PRO A 495 -10.53 13.72 -17.66
N LEU A 496 -9.59 12.78 -17.77
CA LEU A 496 -9.06 12.00 -16.65
C LEU A 496 -7.91 12.74 -15.96
N ASP A 497 -8.20 13.57 -14.97
CA ASP A 497 -7.20 14.23 -14.13
C ASP A 497 -7.78 14.62 -12.75
N PHE A 498 -6.96 15.22 -11.88
CA PHE A 498 -7.44 15.77 -10.62
C PHE A 498 -8.45 16.90 -10.86
N ASP A 499 -9.49 16.95 -10.04
CA ASP A 499 -10.49 18.04 -10.01
C ASP A 499 -11.48 18.04 -11.19
N THR A 500 -11.52 16.97 -12.01
CA THR A 500 -12.44 16.86 -13.16
C THR A 500 -13.62 15.91 -12.91
N LEU A 501 -13.47 14.92 -12.03
CA LEU A 501 -14.42 13.81 -11.86
C LEU A 501 -15.37 14.00 -10.66
N GLN A 502 -15.04 14.88 -9.72
CA GLN A 502 -15.81 15.11 -8.49
C GLN A 502 -17.28 15.52 -8.73
N PRO A 503 -17.61 16.34 -9.75
CA PRO A 503 -19.02 16.64 -10.07
C PRO A 503 -19.86 15.41 -10.43
N TYR A 504 -19.21 14.30 -10.79
CA TYR A 504 -19.84 13.04 -11.16
C TYR A 504 -19.79 12.00 -10.02
N GLY A 505 -19.41 12.41 -8.81
CA GLY A 505 -19.28 11.50 -7.65
C GLY A 505 -18.07 10.57 -7.74
N CYS A 506 -17.10 10.92 -8.58
CA CYS A 506 -15.91 10.12 -8.85
C CYS A 506 -14.63 10.93 -8.59
N PHE A 507 -13.47 10.27 -8.57
CA PHE A 507 -12.18 10.94 -8.58
C PHE A 507 -11.11 10.06 -9.23
N ILE A 508 -10.05 10.69 -9.75
CA ILE A 508 -9.00 9.99 -10.52
C ILE A 508 -8.08 9.14 -9.64
N GLY A 509 -7.90 9.51 -8.38
CA GLY A 509 -7.08 8.79 -7.42
C GLY A 509 -5.65 8.56 -7.93
N SER A 510 -5.19 7.32 -7.83
CA SER A 510 -3.88 6.87 -8.32
C SER A 510 -3.82 6.61 -9.83
N ALA A 511 -4.85 7.05 -10.59
CA ALA A 511 -5.02 6.81 -12.01
C ALA A 511 -5.12 5.32 -12.40
N ALA A 512 -5.75 4.52 -11.52
CA ALA A 512 -6.19 3.16 -11.84
C ALA A 512 -7.48 3.20 -12.65
N VAL A 513 -7.40 2.79 -13.91
CA VAL A 513 -8.52 2.76 -14.84
C VAL A 513 -8.89 1.32 -15.12
N MET A 514 -10.07 0.89 -14.66
CA MET A 514 -10.58 -0.46 -14.94
C MET A 514 -11.78 -0.37 -15.88
N VAL A 515 -11.67 -0.97 -17.06
CA VAL A 515 -12.71 -0.95 -18.09
C VAL A 515 -13.49 -2.26 -18.06
N PHE A 516 -14.82 -2.19 -18.18
CA PHE A 516 -15.67 -3.38 -18.29
C PHE A 516 -16.64 -3.28 -19.48
N GLY A 517 -17.09 -4.45 -19.95
CA GLY A 517 -17.87 -4.57 -21.17
C GLY A 517 -19.35 -4.88 -20.94
N ASP A 518 -20.11 -4.93 -22.03
CA ASP A 518 -21.56 -5.19 -22.08
C ASP A 518 -22.01 -6.58 -21.60
N LYS A 519 -21.05 -7.45 -21.30
CA LYS A 519 -21.26 -8.80 -20.74
C LYS A 519 -21.02 -8.85 -19.23
N ASP A 520 -20.47 -7.77 -18.68
CA ASP A 520 -20.21 -7.59 -17.25
C ASP A 520 -21.34 -6.71 -16.67
N LYS A 521 -21.46 -6.64 -15.34
CA LYS A 521 -22.50 -5.86 -14.66
C LYS A 521 -21.89 -4.85 -13.72
N ALA A 522 -22.31 -3.59 -13.81
CA ALA A 522 -21.80 -2.53 -12.96
C ALA A 522 -22.13 -2.78 -11.48
N ARG A 523 -23.29 -3.37 -11.18
CA ARG A 523 -23.71 -3.76 -9.82
C ARG A 523 -22.77 -4.79 -9.18
N ASP A 524 -22.25 -5.74 -9.97
CA ASP A 524 -21.40 -6.81 -9.46
C ASP A 524 -20.02 -6.22 -9.12
N MET A 525 -19.54 -5.26 -9.94
CA MET A 525 -18.31 -4.52 -9.65
C MET A 525 -18.46 -3.67 -8.38
N ALA A 526 -19.61 -3.00 -8.21
CA ALA A 526 -19.90 -2.23 -7.00
C ALA A 526 -19.92 -3.11 -5.74
N LEU A 527 -20.49 -4.31 -5.83
CA LEU A 527 -20.50 -5.27 -4.72
C LEU A 527 -19.08 -5.79 -4.40
N ASN A 528 -18.27 -6.10 -5.41
CA ASN A 528 -16.86 -6.47 -5.22
C ASN A 528 -16.09 -5.36 -4.47
N VAL A 529 -16.24 -4.11 -4.92
CA VAL A 529 -15.63 -2.93 -4.27
C VAL A 529 -16.10 -2.76 -2.82
N MET A 530 -17.39 -2.98 -2.53
CA MET A 530 -17.89 -2.88 -1.17
C MET A 530 -17.34 -4.00 -0.26
N HIS A 531 -17.21 -5.22 -0.78
CA HIS A 531 -16.55 -6.31 -0.05
C HIS A 531 -15.08 -6.02 0.21
N PHE A 532 -14.38 -5.41 -0.75
CA PHE A 532 -13.03 -4.91 -0.54
C PHE A 532 -12.96 -3.89 0.60
N PHE A 533 -13.84 -2.89 0.63
CA PHE A 533 -13.86 -1.91 1.73
C PHE A 533 -14.26 -2.49 3.08
N GLU A 534 -15.15 -3.49 3.10
CA GLU A 534 -15.49 -4.24 4.30
C GLU A 534 -14.26 -4.96 4.87
N HIS A 535 -13.48 -5.62 4.00
CA HIS A 535 -12.27 -6.35 4.38
C HIS A 535 -11.13 -5.42 4.81
N GLU A 536 -10.94 -4.30 4.10
CA GLU A 536 -9.80 -3.39 4.31
C GLU A 536 -10.06 -2.26 5.33
N SER A 537 -11.24 -2.25 5.97
CA SER A 537 -11.52 -1.30 7.04
C SER A 537 -10.59 -1.54 8.24
N CYS A 538 -9.83 -0.51 8.67
CA CYS A 538 -8.99 -0.61 9.87
C CYS A 538 -9.76 -0.85 11.18
N GLY A 539 -11.10 -0.71 11.15
CA GLY A 539 -11.97 -0.97 12.29
C GLY A 539 -12.08 0.18 13.31
N GLN A 540 -11.38 1.31 13.09
CA GLN A 540 -11.28 2.41 14.05
C GLN A 540 -12.60 3.18 14.23
N CYS A 541 -13.26 3.59 13.14
CA CYS A 541 -14.51 4.36 13.21
C CYS A 541 -15.73 3.48 12.89
N THR A 542 -16.77 3.60 13.73
CA THR A 542 -18.05 2.89 13.56
C THR A 542 -18.69 3.04 12.18
N PRO A 543 -18.82 4.25 11.59
CA PRO A 543 -19.47 4.40 10.29
C PRO A 543 -18.78 3.60 9.19
N CYS A 544 -17.45 3.58 9.13
CA CYS A 544 -16.73 2.76 8.16
C CYS A 544 -16.79 1.27 8.51
N ARG A 545 -16.43 0.88 9.74
CA ARG A 545 -16.34 -0.54 10.16
C ARG A 545 -17.67 -1.28 10.02
N VAL A 546 -18.75 -0.66 10.49
CA VAL A 546 -20.07 -1.28 10.48
C VAL A 546 -20.78 -0.96 9.18
N GLY A 547 -20.63 0.26 8.65
CA GLY A 547 -21.36 0.68 7.46
C GLY A 547 -20.97 -0.09 6.21
N THR A 548 -19.68 -0.33 5.97
CA THR A 548 -19.24 -1.17 4.83
C THR A 548 -19.86 -2.57 4.88
N SER A 549 -19.84 -3.22 6.04
CA SER A 549 -20.46 -4.55 6.22
C SER A 549 -21.98 -4.54 6.02
N LYS A 550 -22.68 -3.50 6.52
CA LYS A 550 -24.13 -3.36 6.29
C LYS A 550 -24.45 -3.09 4.82
N ALA A 551 -23.70 -2.22 4.17
CA ALA A 551 -23.83 -1.91 2.75
C ALA A 551 -23.60 -3.16 1.90
N ALA A 552 -22.52 -3.91 2.13
CA ALA A 552 -22.22 -5.16 1.43
C ALA A 552 -23.40 -6.13 1.49
N LYS A 553 -23.99 -6.30 2.69
CA LYS A 553 -25.16 -7.17 2.87
C LYS A 553 -26.41 -6.67 2.14
N LEU A 554 -26.68 -5.36 2.15
CA LEU A 554 -27.83 -4.77 1.47
C LEU A 554 -27.68 -4.89 -0.07
N MET A 555 -26.48 -4.67 -0.58
CA MET A 555 -26.15 -4.72 -2.01
C MET A 555 -26.25 -6.12 -2.63
N GLN A 556 -26.27 -7.19 -1.81
CA GLN A 556 -26.53 -8.56 -2.27
C GLN A 556 -27.97 -8.78 -2.75
N SER A 557 -28.91 -7.91 -2.35
CA SER A 557 -30.29 -7.97 -2.82
C SER A 557 -30.35 -7.75 -4.34
N LYS A 558 -31.36 -8.33 -5.00
CA LYS A 558 -31.60 -8.11 -6.43
C LYS A 558 -32.00 -6.67 -6.73
N SER A 559 -32.89 -6.12 -5.89
CA SER A 559 -33.35 -4.74 -5.89
C SER A 559 -32.84 -4.06 -4.62
N TRP A 560 -32.23 -2.90 -4.76
CA TRP A 560 -31.57 -2.20 -3.68
C TRP A 560 -32.53 -1.28 -2.92
N ASP A 561 -32.48 -1.34 -1.60
CA ASP A 561 -33.14 -0.35 -0.74
C ASP A 561 -32.34 0.95 -0.77
N GLN A 562 -32.63 1.78 -1.76
CA GLN A 562 -31.86 2.98 -2.06
C GLN A 562 -31.92 4.02 -0.94
N ASP A 563 -33.07 4.15 -0.27
CA ASP A 563 -33.25 5.10 0.83
C ASP A 563 -32.35 4.72 2.01
N THR A 564 -32.36 3.43 2.39
CA THR A 564 -31.49 2.93 3.47
C THR A 564 -30.00 3.01 3.09
N LEU A 565 -29.66 2.69 1.84
CA LEU A 565 -28.28 2.77 1.36
C LEU A 565 -27.76 4.21 1.31
N GLU A 566 -28.58 5.19 0.93
CA GLU A 566 -28.19 6.60 0.89
C GLU A 566 -28.08 7.23 2.29
N ASP A 567 -28.96 6.85 3.22
CA ASP A 567 -28.82 7.25 4.63
C ASP A 567 -27.48 6.75 5.21
N LEU A 568 -27.16 5.48 4.96
CA LEU A 568 -25.88 4.90 5.36
C LEU A 568 -24.70 5.57 4.67
N ALA A 569 -24.79 5.85 3.37
CA ALA A 569 -23.78 6.55 2.59
C ALA A 569 -23.47 7.93 3.18
N THR A 570 -24.50 8.67 3.56
CA THR A 570 -24.37 10.00 4.16
C THR A 570 -23.59 9.93 5.49
N VAL A 571 -23.98 9.01 6.38
CA VAL A 571 -23.29 8.82 7.66
C VAL A 571 -21.83 8.39 7.46
N MET A 572 -21.55 7.55 6.47
CA MET A 572 -20.18 7.13 6.14
C MET A 572 -19.31 8.30 5.67
N VAL A 573 -19.82 9.17 4.81
CA VAL A 573 -19.10 10.36 4.34
C VAL A 573 -18.84 11.35 5.48
N ASP A 574 -19.87 11.65 6.27
CA ASP A 574 -19.79 12.75 7.24
C ASP A 574 -18.99 12.39 8.50
N ALA A 575 -18.98 11.12 8.90
CA ALA A 575 -18.44 10.70 10.21
C ALA A 575 -17.21 9.76 10.14
N SER A 576 -16.69 9.47 8.95
CA SER A 576 -15.45 8.67 8.81
C SER A 576 -14.20 9.52 9.06
N ILE A 577 -13.22 8.93 9.75
CA ILE A 577 -11.95 9.58 10.10
C ILE A 577 -11.06 9.84 8.86
N CYS A 578 -11.08 8.91 7.90
CA CYS A 578 -10.17 8.92 6.75
C CYS A 578 -10.91 8.73 5.42
N GLY A 579 -10.16 8.87 4.32
CA GLY A 579 -10.67 8.80 2.95
C GLY A 579 -11.32 7.47 2.58
N LEU A 580 -10.91 6.33 3.19
CA LEU A 580 -11.52 5.03 2.90
C LEU A 580 -13.02 5.03 3.20
N GLY A 581 -13.39 5.40 4.42
CA GLY A 581 -14.80 5.45 4.82
C GLY A 581 -15.61 6.51 4.07
N GLN A 582 -14.95 7.59 3.63
CA GLN A 582 -15.57 8.65 2.82
C GLN A 582 -15.77 8.25 1.35
N ALA A 583 -14.90 7.40 0.80
CA ALA A 583 -14.97 6.95 -0.59
C ALA A 583 -15.80 5.66 -0.76
N ALA A 584 -15.91 4.83 0.28
CA ALA A 584 -16.66 3.58 0.21
C ALA A 584 -18.11 3.71 -0.30
N PRO A 585 -18.85 4.82 -0.07
CA PRO A 585 -20.19 5.00 -0.64
C PRO A 585 -20.24 5.36 -2.13
N ASN A 586 -19.12 5.71 -2.77
CA ASN A 586 -19.07 6.07 -4.19
C ASN A 586 -19.70 5.01 -5.12
N PRO A 587 -19.37 3.71 -5.04
CA PRO A 587 -20.01 2.68 -5.85
C PRO A 587 -21.53 2.64 -5.69
N ILE A 588 -22.06 2.78 -4.46
CA ILE A 588 -23.51 2.80 -4.20
C ILE A 588 -24.17 3.92 -5.00
N ARG A 589 -23.67 5.16 -4.80
CA ARG A 589 -24.24 6.36 -5.43
C ARG A 589 -24.09 6.34 -6.94
N CYS A 590 -22.97 5.83 -7.45
CA CYS A 590 -22.73 5.73 -8.88
C CYS A 590 -23.69 4.75 -9.55
N ILE A 591 -23.88 3.55 -8.99
CA ILE A 591 -24.80 2.56 -9.57
C ILE A 591 -26.24 3.08 -9.53
N ALA A 592 -26.70 3.62 -8.40
CA ALA A 592 -28.04 4.18 -8.28
C ALA A 592 -28.32 5.30 -9.30
N LYS A 593 -27.31 6.13 -9.59
CA LYS A 593 -27.44 7.28 -10.49
C LYS A 593 -27.30 6.92 -11.97
N TYR A 594 -26.34 6.07 -12.30
CA TYR A 594 -25.90 5.85 -13.69
C TYR A 594 -26.31 4.50 -14.27
N PHE A 595 -26.65 3.52 -13.42
CA PHE A 595 -27.10 2.18 -13.80
C PHE A 595 -28.36 1.76 -13.01
N PRO A 596 -29.39 2.63 -12.91
CA PRO A 596 -30.57 2.34 -12.08
C PRO A 596 -31.28 1.04 -12.48
N GLU A 597 -31.23 0.66 -13.77
CA GLU A 597 -31.82 -0.56 -14.29
C GLU A 597 -31.19 -1.84 -13.75
N GLU A 598 -29.96 -1.79 -13.24
CA GLU A 598 -29.28 -2.96 -12.68
C GLU A 598 -29.71 -3.28 -11.23
N VAL A 599 -30.31 -2.29 -10.54
CA VAL A 599 -30.60 -2.32 -9.09
C VAL A 599 -32.03 -1.96 -8.72
N ALA A 600 -32.88 -1.63 -9.71
CA ALA A 600 -34.31 -1.37 -9.53
C ALA A 600 -35.11 -2.59 -9.05
#